data_AF-A0A132AF20-F1
#
_entry.id   AF-A0A132AF20-F1
#
_cell.length_a   1.000
_cell.length_b   1.000
_cell.length_c   1.000
_cell.angle_alpha   90.00
_cell.angle_beta   90.00
_cell.angle_gamma   90.00
#
_symmetry.space_group_name_H-M   'P 1'
#
loop_
_entity.id
_entity.type
_entity.pdbx_description
1 polymer ?
#
loop_
_entity_poly.entity_id
_entity_poly.type
_entity_poly.pdbx_seq_one_letter_code
_entity_poly.pdbx_strand_id
1 'polypeptide(L)'
;MQATEAICLEFGGLKLTPSSIEKIGNCGATKLQCLRIYDCLGITDEAVKLFGQRFGKTITHLEMIGNSDITNAGYKALLASIGNLEVLHLDDAIGLLADYSGTITNMRHVWSRVSGDELEKLSQFTVKYAPYLRHLDITFNNTKEKTAEFIKLLGNLNGLTKLSVTCTANLSIENELAQLLTKFTNNLTQINICIWNGDGDVLINALGKLTKLQQLTLNGRSPMRHIDFRINKDLAPLASLKELKNLRLILKNHSKTLLDKFSTYLSSLETLEIEGLDLNDQSLEHIGGLKKLTFLDIVSPEITDIGMSALLPKLPSLTFVRVNDFGTDKIWNKTLDTMSGEAAKRKEQPIEIVFTETAKVDLESRLKSIPKNLTVSQRNSVHLLSFPGSTPRGF
;
A
#
# COMPACT_ATOMS: atom_id res chain seq x y z
N MET A 1 -23.21 6.63 20.24
CA MET A 1 -22.92 8.03 19.85
C MET A 1 -24.21 8.66 19.37
N GLN A 2 -24.55 9.87 19.83
CA GLN A 2 -25.55 10.66 19.11
C GLN A 2 -24.97 10.96 17.72
N ALA A 3 -25.60 10.46 16.67
CA ALA A 3 -25.07 10.51 15.30
C ALA A 3 -24.93 11.94 14.73
N THR A 4 -25.38 12.96 15.46
CA THR A 4 -25.25 14.38 15.13
C THR A 4 -23.80 14.88 15.02
N GLU A 5 -22.84 14.21 15.68
CA GLU A 5 -21.42 14.58 15.64
C GLU A 5 -20.56 13.69 14.73
N ALA A 6 -21.13 12.67 14.10
CA ALA A 6 -20.36 11.74 13.28
C ALA A 6 -19.81 12.42 12.02
N ILE A 7 -18.48 12.42 11.88
CA ILE A 7 -17.76 12.93 10.70
C ILE A 7 -17.50 11.80 9.69
N CYS A 8 -17.45 10.56 10.14
CA CYS A 8 -17.23 9.36 9.32
C CYS A 8 -18.21 8.26 9.72
N LEU A 9 -18.79 7.59 8.72
CA LEU A 9 -19.52 6.32 8.89
C LEU A 9 -18.82 5.25 8.06
N GLU A 10 -18.56 4.11 8.70
CA GLU A 10 -17.88 2.96 8.09
C GLU A 10 -18.65 1.68 8.36
N PHE A 11 -18.89 0.91 7.29
CA PHE A 11 -19.58 -0.37 7.33
C PHE A 11 -18.78 -1.39 6.51
N GLY A 12 -18.49 -2.56 7.09
CA GLY A 12 -17.71 -3.61 6.44
C GLY A 12 -18.30 -4.99 6.71
N GLY A 13 -18.53 -5.79 5.66
CA GLY A 13 -18.97 -7.18 5.79
C GLY A 13 -20.36 -7.38 6.42
N LEU A 14 -21.23 -6.36 6.34
CA LEU A 14 -22.56 -6.39 6.95
C LEU A 14 -23.66 -6.73 5.93
N LYS A 15 -24.74 -7.34 6.42
CA LYS A 15 -26.00 -7.43 5.67
C LYS A 15 -26.94 -6.30 6.11
N LEU A 16 -27.11 -5.29 5.26
CA LEU A 16 -27.98 -4.15 5.54
C LEU A 16 -29.40 -4.44 5.03
N THR A 17 -30.37 -4.32 5.93
CA THR A 17 -31.81 -4.38 5.63
C THR A 17 -32.34 -2.99 5.23
N PRO A 18 -33.50 -2.91 4.53
CA PRO A 18 -34.14 -1.63 4.24
C PRO A 18 -34.38 -0.77 5.49
N SER A 19 -34.79 -1.38 6.61
CA SER A 19 -34.99 -0.65 7.88
C SER A 19 -33.69 -0.08 8.44
N SER A 20 -32.58 -0.82 8.37
CA SER A 20 -31.27 -0.29 8.78
C SER A 20 -30.80 0.84 7.86
N ILE A 21 -31.01 0.73 6.55
CA ILE A 21 -30.67 1.78 5.57
C ILE A 21 -31.44 3.06 5.86
N GLU A 22 -32.74 2.96 6.13
CA GLU A 22 -33.57 4.09 6.50
C GLU A 22 -33.12 4.75 7.81
N LYS A 23 -32.80 3.93 8.83
CA LYS A 23 -32.24 4.44 10.10
C LYS A 23 -30.92 5.15 9.91
N ILE A 24 -30.04 4.61 9.06
CA ILE A 24 -28.76 5.26 8.71
C ILE A 24 -29.04 6.58 8.00
N GLY A 25 -29.88 6.60 6.96
CA GLY A 25 -30.23 7.82 6.22
C GLY A 25 -30.88 8.90 7.10
N ASN A 26 -31.56 8.51 8.18
CA ASN A 26 -32.24 9.41 9.09
C ASN A 26 -31.49 9.62 10.42
N CYS A 27 -30.21 9.23 10.54
CA CYS A 27 -29.47 9.30 11.79
C CYS A 27 -29.14 10.74 12.28
N GLY A 28 -29.46 11.77 11.49
CA GLY A 28 -29.21 13.17 11.86
C GLY A 28 -27.74 13.59 11.77
N ALA A 29 -26.89 12.81 11.08
CA ALA A 29 -25.47 13.13 10.84
C ALA A 29 -25.31 14.30 9.85
N THR A 30 -25.56 15.51 10.33
CA THR A 30 -25.48 16.76 9.54
C THR A 30 -24.05 17.20 9.23
N LYS A 31 -23.04 16.59 9.88
CA LYS A 31 -21.61 16.88 9.69
C LYS A 31 -20.85 15.74 8.99
N LEU A 32 -21.56 14.78 8.39
CA LEU A 32 -20.94 13.61 7.78
C LEU A 32 -20.08 14.02 6.59
N GLN A 33 -18.77 13.78 6.67
CA GLN A 33 -17.80 14.07 5.60
C GLN A 33 -17.31 12.80 4.90
N CYS A 34 -17.28 11.68 5.61
CA CYS A 34 -16.77 10.41 5.09
C CYS A 34 -17.82 9.31 5.18
N LEU A 35 -18.04 8.61 4.08
CA LEU A 35 -18.88 7.42 4.00
C LEU A 35 -18.11 6.29 3.36
N ARG A 36 -17.94 5.20 4.11
CA ARG A 36 -17.20 4.00 3.72
C ARG A 36 -18.08 2.77 3.83
N ILE A 37 -18.24 2.03 2.74
CA ILE A 37 -19.05 0.81 2.71
C ILE A 37 -18.32 -0.26 1.92
N TYR A 38 -17.90 -1.32 2.60
CA TYR A 38 -17.12 -2.41 2.03
C TYR A 38 -17.85 -3.73 2.16
N ASP A 39 -17.93 -4.48 1.05
CA ASP A 39 -18.41 -5.87 1.03
C ASP A 39 -19.75 -6.07 1.78
N CYS A 40 -20.64 -5.08 1.68
CA CYS A 40 -21.94 -5.12 2.34
C CYS A 40 -23.02 -5.65 1.38
N LEU A 41 -23.87 -6.53 1.89
CA LEU A 41 -25.00 -7.09 1.16
C LEU A 41 -26.27 -6.26 1.42
N GLY A 42 -27.14 -6.13 0.42
CA GLY A 42 -28.44 -5.45 0.56
C GLY A 42 -28.38 -3.92 0.48
N ILE A 43 -27.23 -3.35 0.11
CA ILE A 43 -27.13 -1.93 -0.23
C ILE A 43 -27.41 -1.73 -1.73
N THR A 44 -28.58 -1.21 -2.05
CA THR A 44 -29.07 -1.05 -3.44
C THR A 44 -28.87 0.36 -3.99
N ASP A 45 -29.20 0.57 -5.26
CA ASP A 45 -29.26 1.90 -5.88
C ASP A 45 -30.18 2.88 -5.11
N GLU A 46 -31.31 2.40 -4.57
CA GLU A 46 -32.21 3.20 -3.76
C GLU A 46 -31.58 3.63 -2.44
N ALA A 47 -30.82 2.74 -1.80
CA ALA A 47 -30.10 3.03 -0.57
C ALA A 47 -29.05 4.14 -0.80
N VAL A 48 -28.29 3.99 -1.89
CA VAL A 48 -27.28 4.96 -2.28
C VAL A 48 -27.89 6.31 -2.65
N LYS A 49 -29.04 6.31 -3.34
CA LYS A 49 -29.79 7.53 -3.64
C LYS A 49 -30.28 8.23 -2.36
N LEU A 50 -30.77 7.47 -1.38
CA LEU A 50 -31.16 8.01 -0.07
C LEU A 50 -29.97 8.66 0.63
N PHE A 51 -28.80 8.00 0.63
CA PHE A 51 -27.58 8.57 1.21
C PHE A 51 -27.17 9.87 0.50
N GLY A 52 -27.25 9.92 -0.83
CA GLY A 52 -27.02 11.13 -1.59
C GLY A 52 -27.96 12.28 -1.21
N GLN A 53 -29.26 12.00 -1.08
CA GLN A 53 -30.24 13.00 -0.65
C GLN A 53 -30.00 13.56 0.76
N ARG A 54 -29.48 12.71 1.67
CA ARG A 54 -29.31 13.05 3.08
C ARG A 54 -27.95 13.68 3.38
N PHE A 55 -26.90 13.15 2.76
CA PHE A 55 -25.50 13.45 3.09
C PHE A 55 -24.70 14.02 1.93
N GLY A 56 -25.20 13.97 0.68
CA GLY A 56 -24.43 14.31 -0.51
C GLY A 56 -23.78 15.70 -0.46
N LYS A 57 -24.44 16.69 0.14
CA LYS A 57 -23.90 18.06 0.26
C LYS A 57 -22.68 18.17 1.18
N THR A 58 -22.49 17.25 2.13
CA THR A 58 -21.42 17.32 3.14
C THR A 58 -20.31 16.30 2.90
N ILE A 59 -20.58 15.24 2.15
CA ILE A 59 -19.59 14.20 1.82
C ILE A 59 -18.44 14.80 1.00
N THR A 60 -17.23 14.63 1.52
CA THR A 60 -15.96 14.92 0.84
C THR A 60 -15.18 13.64 0.54
N HIS A 61 -15.44 12.53 1.24
CA HIS A 61 -14.78 11.24 1.06
C HIS A 61 -15.82 10.13 0.90
N LEU A 62 -15.79 9.45 -0.24
CA LEU A 62 -16.69 8.35 -0.54
C LEU A 62 -15.90 7.11 -0.97
N GLU A 63 -16.09 6.01 -0.26
CA GLU A 63 -15.53 4.72 -0.60
C GLU A 63 -16.63 3.66 -0.57
N MET A 64 -16.92 3.04 -1.70
CA MET A 64 -17.89 1.95 -1.78
C MET A 64 -17.35 0.85 -2.69
N ILE A 65 -16.82 -0.22 -2.09
CA ILE A 65 -16.11 -1.31 -2.80
C ILE A 65 -16.74 -2.65 -2.43
N GLY A 66 -16.87 -3.56 -3.41
CA GLY A 66 -17.36 -4.91 -3.15
C GLY A 66 -18.87 -5.02 -2.90
N ASN A 67 -19.62 -3.94 -3.13
CA ASN A 67 -21.08 -3.91 -2.95
C ASN A 67 -21.77 -4.31 -4.27
N SER A 68 -22.11 -5.59 -4.42
CA SER A 68 -22.63 -6.17 -5.67
C SER A 68 -24.00 -5.64 -6.10
N ASP A 69 -24.79 -5.12 -5.16
CA ASP A 69 -26.18 -4.73 -5.39
C ASP A 69 -26.32 -3.26 -5.84
N ILE A 70 -25.21 -2.52 -5.94
CA ILE A 70 -25.17 -1.14 -6.44
C ILE A 70 -24.71 -1.15 -7.90
N THR A 71 -25.49 -0.52 -8.78
CA THR A 71 -25.16 -0.34 -10.19
C THR A 71 -24.58 1.05 -10.45
N ASN A 72 -24.03 1.23 -11.65
CA ASN A 72 -23.59 2.54 -12.13
C ASN A 72 -24.73 3.59 -12.15
N ALA A 73 -26.00 3.19 -12.22
CA ALA A 73 -27.12 4.12 -12.14
C ALA A 73 -27.26 4.71 -10.73
N GLY A 74 -27.14 3.87 -9.69
CA GLY A 74 -27.11 4.31 -8.29
C GLY A 74 -25.95 5.26 -8.02
N TYR A 75 -24.74 4.90 -8.45
CA TYR A 75 -23.56 5.77 -8.28
C TYR A 75 -23.70 7.10 -9.03
N LYS A 76 -24.25 7.12 -10.24
CA LYS A 76 -24.53 8.37 -10.97
C LYS A 76 -25.50 9.27 -10.20
N ALA A 77 -26.58 8.70 -9.64
CA ALA A 77 -27.53 9.45 -8.83
C ALA A 77 -26.88 10.02 -7.54
N LEU A 78 -26.00 9.23 -6.90
CA LEU A 78 -25.22 9.70 -5.75
C LEU A 78 -24.28 10.84 -6.12
N LEU A 79 -23.47 10.69 -7.17
CA LEU A 79 -22.54 11.73 -7.61
C LEU A 79 -23.27 13.02 -8.03
N ALA A 80 -24.47 12.92 -8.61
CA ALA A 80 -25.29 14.09 -8.92
C ALA A 80 -25.75 14.87 -7.68
N SER A 81 -25.78 14.22 -6.51
CA SER A 81 -26.14 14.85 -5.24
C SER A 81 -24.94 15.40 -4.44
N ILE A 82 -23.71 15.10 -4.86
CA ILE A 82 -22.48 15.50 -4.16
C ILE A 82 -21.88 16.76 -4.77
N GLY A 83 -21.61 17.76 -3.93
CA GLY A 83 -21.07 19.06 -4.35
C GLY A 83 -19.58 19.27 -4.07
N ASN A 84 -18.99 18.57 -3.08
CA ASN A 84 -17.66 18.88 -2.55
C ASN A 84 -16.74 17.66 -2.43
N LEU A 85 -16.86 16.70 -3.35
CA LEU A 85 -16.10 15.45 -3.27
C LEU A 85 -14.61 15.68 -3.53
N GLU A 86 -13.77 15.17 -2.64
CA GLU A 86 -12.31 15.21 -2.72
C GLU A 86 -11.71 13.82 -2.98
N VAL A 87 -12.34 12.77 -2.42
CA VAL A 87 -11.89 11.38 -2.55
C VAL A 87 -13.04 10.50 -3.03
N LEU A 88 -12.79 9.75 -4.11
CA LEU A 88 -13.75 8.79 -4.66
C LEU A 88 -13.08 7.43 -4.93
N HIS A 89 -13.48 6.41 -4.18
CA HIS A 89 -13.06 5.04 -4.41
C HIS A 89 -14.27 4.17 -4.76
N LEU A 90 -14.37 3.78 -6.04
CA LEU A 90 -15.41 2.90 -6.56
C LEU A 90 -14.82 1.96 -7.61
N ASP A 91 -15.46 0.83 -7.84
CA ASP A 91 -15.00 -0.11 -8.86
C ASP A 91 -14.96 0.48 -10.28
N ASP A 92 -15.84 1.42 -10.65
CA ASP A 92 -15.82 2.13 -11.94
C ASP A 92 -15.75 3.67 -11.77
N ALA A 93 -14.92 4.15 -10.83
CA ALA A 93 -14.82 5.58 -10.55
C ALA A 93 -14.41 6.40 -11.79
N ILE A 94 -13.45 5.90 -12.59
CA ILE A 94 -12.98 6.59 -13.80
C ILE A 94 -14.11 6.72 -14.82
N GLY A 95 -14.85 5.64 -15.11
CA GLY A 95 -15.95 5.67 -16.07
C GLY A 95 -17.09 6.56 -15.62
N LEU A 96 -17.44 6.53 -14.33
CA LEU A 96 -18.46 7.40 -13.72
C LEU A 96 -18.08 8.89 -13.78
N LEU A 97 -16.82 9.23 -13.48
CA LEU A 97 -16.33 10.60 -13.51
C LEU A 97 -16.16 11.15 -14.94
N ALA A 98 -15.85 10.29 -15.90
CA ALA A 98 -15.86 10.62 -17.32
C ALA A 98 -17.27 10.98 -17.78
N ASP A 99 -18.25 10.12 -17.49
CA ASP A 99 -19.66 10.29 -17.88
C ASP A 99 -20.38 11.44 -17.14
N TYR A 100 -19.81 11.94 -16.03
CA TYR A 100 -20.42 13.00 -15.24
C TYR A 100 -20.52 14.30 -16.05
N SER A 101 -21.72 14.89 -16.18
CA SER A 101 -21.94 16.06 -17.04
C SER A 101 -21.20 17.33 -16.59
N GLY A 102 -20.94 17.48 -15.29
CA GLY A 102 -20.12 18.55 -14.72
C GLY A 102 -18.67 18.11 -14.47
N THR A 103 -17.92 18.89 -13.70
CA THR A 103 -16.59 18.51 -13.20
C THR A 103 -16.54 18.75 -11.71
N ILE A 104 -16.16 17.73 -10.94
CA ILE A 104 -15.93 17.88 -9.50
C ILE A 104 -14.53 18.46 -9.30
N THR A 105 -14.42 19.78 -9.21
CA THR A 105 -13.13 20.51 -9.19
C THR A 105 -12.33 20.30 -7.90
N ASN A 106 -12.97 19.83 -6.83
CA ASN A 106 -12.30 19.49 -5.56
C ASN A 106 -11.74 18.07 -5.54
N MET A 107 -11.91 17.28 -6.60
CA MET A 107 -11.36 15.92 -6.68
C MET A 107 -9.83 15.94 -6.54
N ARG A 108 -9.30 15.19 -5.57
CA ARG A 108 -7.86 15.04 -5.30
C ARG A 108 -7.39 13.60 -5.40
N HIS A 109 -8.25 12.64 -5.06
CA HIS A 109 -7.89 11.23 -5.02
C HIS A 109 -8.99 10.37 -5.64
N VAL A 110 -8.60 9.57 -6.63
CA VAL A 110 -9.47 8.56 -7.23
C VAL A 110 -8.82 7.19 -7.08
N TRP A 111 -9.60 6.22 -6.60
CA TRP A 111 -9.31 4.81 -6.79
C TRP A 111 -10.36 4.23 -7.75
N SER A 112 -9.90 3.48 -8.74
CA SER A 112 -10.78 2.77 -9.68
C SER A 112 -10.27 1.39 -9.96
N ARG A 113 -11.18 0.42 -10.02
CA ARG A 113 -10.93 -0.77 -10.84
C ARG A 113 -11.17 -0.38 -12.31
N VAL A 114 -10.44 -0.96 -13.22
CA VAL A 114 -10.64 -0.73 -14.66
C VAL A 114 -10.42 -2.03 -15.41
N SER A 115 -11.25 -2.27 -16.41
CA SER A 115 -11.10 -3.42 -17.29
C SER A 115 -10.00 -3.22 -18.32
N GLY A 116 -9.62 -1.95 -18.57
CA GLY A 116 -8.62 -1.50 -19.54
C GLY A 116 -9.15 -1.38 -20.98
N ASP A 117 -10.44 -1.61 -21.19
CA ASP A 117 -11.11 -1.51 -22.50
C ASP A 117 -11.66 -0.08 -22.75
N GLU A 118 -11.72 0.71 -21.69
CA GLU A 118 -12.44 1.98 -21.59
C GLU A 118 -11.57 3.18 -22.00
N LEU A 119 -10.81 3.04 -23.10
CA LEU A 119 -9.84 4.06 -23.52
C LEU A 119 -10.47 5.45 -23.73
N GLU A 120 -11.67 5.51 -24.29
CA GLU A 120 -12.37 6.78 -24.52
C GLU A 120 -12.72 7.46 -23.20
N LYS A 121 -13.31 6.71 -22.26
CA LYS A 121 -13.65 7.22 -20.93
C LYS A 121 -12.41 7.63 -20.15
N LEU A 122 -11.32 6.84 -20.22
CA LEU A 122 -10.06 7.21 -19.60
C LEU A 122 -9.49 8.49 -20.21
N SER A 123 -9.51 8.61 -21.54
CA SER A 123 -9.04 9.82 -22.23
C SER A 123 -9.81 11.06 -21.75
N GLN A 124 -11.14 10.98 -21.73
CA GLN A 124 -12.00 12.05 -21.20
C GLN A 124 -11.69 12.37 -19.73
N PHE A 125 -11.60 11.35 -18.87
CA PHE A 125 -11.26 11.50 -17.46
C PHE A 125 -9.92 12.20 -17.26
N THR A 126 -8.87 11.74 -17.94
CA THR A 126 -7.51 12.26 -17.75
C THR A 126 -7.39 13.73 -18.16
N VAL A 127 -8.05 14.14 -19.25
CA VAL A 127 -8.12 15.55 -19.66
C VAL A 127 -8.88 16.38 -18.63
N LYS A 128 -10.04 15.89 -18.20
CA LYS A 128 -10.97 16.60 -17.30
C LYS A 128 -10.40 16.80 -15.90
N TYR A 129 -9.67 15.83 -15.37
CA TYR A 129 -9.19 15.83 -13.98
C TYR A 129 -7.69 16.13 -13.82
N ALA A 130 -6.92 16.27 -14.89
CA ALA A 130 -5.50 16.66 -14.81
C ALA A 130 -5.20 17.90 -13.94
N PRO A 131 -6.02 18.98 -13.95
CA PRO A 131 -5.74 20.15 -13.11
C PRO A 131 -5.91 19.89 -11.60
N TYR A 132 -6.78 18.93 -11.25
CA TYR A 132 -7.31 18.76 -9.89
C TYR A 132 -6.68 17.57 -9.16
N LEU A 133 -6.45 16.47 -9.87
CA LEU A 133 -6.06 15.21 -9.26
C LEU A 133 -4.60 15.24 -8.78
N ARG A 134 -4.36 14.68 -7.59
CA ARG A 134 -3.02 14.54 -7.00
C ARG A 134 -2.68 13.10 -6.70
N HIS A 135 -3.67 12.27 -6.39
CA HIS A 135 -3.50 10.85 -6.11
C HIS A 135 -4.35 10.02 -7.05
N LEU A 136 -3.76 8.97 -7.61
CA LEU A 136 -4.47 8.03 -8.46
C LEU A 136 -4.06 6.61 -8.10
N ASP A 137 -5.05 5.80 -7.79
CA ASP A 137 -4.88 4.37 -7.59
C ASP A 137 -5.71 3.60 -8.63
N ILE A 138 -5.04 2.76 -9.42
CA ILE A 138 -5.70 1.97 -10.45
C ILE A 138 -5.43 0.51 -10.20
N THR A 139 -6.51 -0.27 -10.12
CA THR A 139 -6.45 -1.73 -10.20
C THR A 139 -6.98 -2.15 -11.55
N PHE A 140 -6.19 -2.86 -12.34
CA PHE A 140 -6.67 -3.40 -13.61
C PHE A 140 -6.33 -4.87 -13.74
N ASN A 141 -7.27 -5.58 -14.37
CA ASN A 141 -7.20 -7.02 -14.62
C ASN A 141 -6.99 -7.34 -16.10
N ASN A 142 -6.65 -6.34 -16.91
CA ASN A 142 -6.70 -6.45 -18.37
C ASN A 142 -5.65 -7.39 -18.96
N THR A 143 -6.11 -8.30 -19.83
CA THR A 143 -5.31 -9.23 -20.63
C THR A 143 -5.28 -8.86 -22.12
N LYS A 144 -5.77 -7.67 -22.51
CA LYS A 144 -5.95 -7.28 -23.93
C LYS A 144 -4.85 -6.35 -24.48
N GLU A 145 -4.79 -6.26 -25.81
CA GLU A 145 -3.81 -5.53 -26.63
C GLU A 145 -3.64 -4.04 -26.28
N LYS A 146 -4.65 -3.40 -25.67
CA LYS A 146 -4.70 -1.95 -25.43
C LYS A 146 -4.03 -1.47 -24.14
N THR A 147 -3.39 -2.36 -23.38
CA THR A 147 -2.79 -2.02 -22.08
C THR A 147 -1.74 -0.91 -22.19
N ALA A 148 -0.93 -0.89 -23.26
CA ALA A 148 0.06 0.16 -23.47
C ALA A 148 -0.58 1.54 -23.71
N GLU A 149 -1.65 1.60 -24.49
CA GLU A 149 -2.40 2.83 -24.77
C GLU A 149 -3.08 3.36 -23.51
N PHE A 150 -3.63 2.45 -22.71
CA PHE A 150 -4.20 2.77 -21.41
C PHE A 150 -3.15 3.43 -20.49
N ILE A 151 -1.99 2.79 -20.30
CA ILE A 151 -0.91 3.32 -19.44
C ILE A 151 -0.41 4.66 -19.97
N LYS A 152 -0.31 4.82 -21.30
CA LYS A 152 0.11 6.08 -21.93
C LYS A 152 -0.83 7.24 -21.61
N LEU A 153 -2.15 7.01 -21.60
CA LEU A 153 -3.14 8.05 -21.29
C LEU A 153 -3.01 8.57 -19.85
N LEU A 154 -2.55 7.76 -18.91
CA LEU A 154 -2.28 8.20 -17.53
C LEU A 154 -1.24 9.33 -17.46
N GLY A 155 -0.36 9.43 -18.45
CA GLY A 155 0.65 10.49 -18.55
C GLY A 155 0.07 11.90 -18.70
N ASN A 156 -1.21 12.04 -19.03
CA ASN A 156 -1.91 13.32 -19.06
C ASN A 156 -2.10 13.92 -17.65
N LEU A 157 -2.09 13.10 -16.59
CA LEU A 157 -2.29 13.51 -15.21
C LEU A 157 -0.99 14.05 -14.57
N ASN A 158 -0.30 14.97 -15.24
CA ASN A 158 1.05 15.43 -14.87
C ASN A 158 1.19 16.05 -13.46
N GLY A 159 0.08 16.43 -12.82
CA GLY A 159 0.03 16.98 -11.46
C GLY A 159 0.05 15.94 -10.33
N LEU A 160 0.11 14.64 -10.63
CA LEU A 160 0.12 13.59 -9.62
C LEU A 160 1.34 13.67 -8.69
N THR A 161 1.08 13.58 -7.39
CA THR A 161 2.09 13.43 -6.33
C THR A 161 2.14 12.01 -5.79
N LYS A 162 1.07 11.22 -6.02
CA LYS A 162 0.99 9.79 -5.66
C LYS A 162 0.37 8.98 -6.80
N LEU A 163 0.97 7.84 -7.09
CA LEU A 163 0.49 6.91 -8.11
C LEU A 163 0.57 5.47 -7.60
N SER A 164 -0.55 4.76 -7.61
CA SER A 164 -0.60 3.31 -7.40
C SER A 164 -1.11 2.64 -8.65
N VAL A 165 -0.38 1.62 -9.11
CA VAL A 165 -0.76 0.80 -10.25
C VAL A 165 -0.70 -0.66 -9.84
N THR A 166 -1.85 -1.33 -9.89
CA THR A 166 -1.97 -2.77 -9.66
C THR A 166 -2.46 -3.43 -10.94
N CYS A 167 -1.62 -4.28 -11.53
CA CYS A 167 -1.96 -5.14 -12.65
C CYS A 167 -2.11 -6.58 -12.13
N THR A 168 -3.32 -7.11 -12.18
CA THR A 168 -3.61 -8.51 -11.81
C THR A 168 -3.64 -9.44 -13.02
N ALA A 169 -3.12 -9.00 -14.15
CA ALA A 169 -2.96 -9.83 -15.33
C ALA A 169 -1.53 -10.40 -15.39
N ASN A 170 -1.39 -11.59 -15.98
CA ASN A 170 -0.07 -12.17 -16.27
C ASN A 170 0.52 -11.52 -17.54
N LEU A 171 0.88 -10.23 -17.44
CA LEU A 171 1.44 -9.45 -18.53
C LEU A 171 2.61 -8.61 -18.01
N SER A 172 3.71 -8.57 -18.76
CA SER A 172 4.77 -7.59 -18.50
C SER A 172 4.35 -6.24 -19.07
N ILE A 173 4.33 -5.22 -18.22
CA ILE A 173 3.98 -3.83 -18.55
C ILE A 173 5.08 -2.85 -18.12
N GLU A 174 6.27 -3.37 -17.80
CA GLU A 174 7.33 -2.59 -17.17
C GLU A 174 7.89 -1.50 -18.09
N ASN A 175 7.87 -1.73 -19.40
CA ASN A 175 8.33 -0.77 -20.40
C ASN A 175 7.37 0.43 -20.49
N GLU A 176 6.07 0.14 -20.52
CA GLU A 176 5.00 1.12 -20.55
C GLU A 176 5.00 1.95 -19.26
N LEU A 177 5.14 1.28 -18.10
CA LEU A 177 5.29 1.95 -16.82
C LEU A 177 6.54 2.81 -16.78
N ALA A 178 7.70 2.29 -17.20
CA ALA A 178 8.94 3.06 -17.24
C ALA A 178 8.82 4.33 -18.12
N GLN A 179 8.16 4.23 -19.27
CA GLN A 179 7.85 5.39 -20.12
C GLN A 179 6.90 6.37 -19.43
N LEU A 180 5.84 5.87 -18.77
CA LEU A 180 4.91 6.69 -18.01
C LEU A 180 5.63 7.49 -16.92
N LEU A 181 6.53 6.86 -16.16
CA LEU A 181 7.26 7.52 -15.07
C LEU A 181 8.12 8.70 -15.53
N THR A 182 8.55 8.73 -16.80
CA THR A 182 9.25 9.90 -17.35
C THR A 182 8.42 11.18 -17.36
N LYS A 183 7.09 11.08 -17.28
CA LYS A 183 6.16 12.21 -17.21
C LYS A 183 6.08 12.85 -15.82
N PHE A 184 6.61 12.18 -14.79
CA PHE A 184 6.38 12.53 -13.40
C PHE A 184 7.65 12.78 -12.58
N THR A 185 8.79 12.97 -13.24
CA THR A 185 10.12 13.05 -12.61
C THR A 185 10.26 14.10 -11.52
N ASN A 186 9.42 15.14 -11.53
CA ASN A 186 9.53 16.28 -10.62
C ASN A 186 8.47 16.33 -9.52
N ASN A 187 7.44 15.48 -9.56
CA ASN A 187 6.23 15.64 -8.72
C ASN A 187 5.93 14.44 -7.81
N LEU A 188 6.22 13.21 -8.26
CA LEU A 188 5.87 12.02 -7.49
C LEU A 188 6.71 11.90 -6.22
N THR A 189 5.99 11.78 -5.11
CA THR A 189 6.55 11.55 -3.77
C THR A 189 6.23 10.15 -3.26
N GLN A 190 5.19 9.50 -3.78
CA GLN A 190 4.83 8.14 -3.42
C GLN A 190 4.47 7.34 -4.66
N ILE A 191 4.98 6.12 -4.74
CA ILE A 191 4.62 5.18 -5.80
C ILE A 191 4.43 3.78 -5.25
N ASN A 192 3.37 3.12 -5.72
CA ASN A 192 3.10 1.72 -5.47
C ASN A 192 2.89 1.00 -6.80
N ILE A 193 3.66 -0.03 -7.08
CA ILE A 193 3.50 -0.84 -8.28
C ILE A 193 3.34 -2.29 -7.85
N CYS A 194 2.21 -2.89 -8.22
CA CYS A 194 1.96 -4.30 -8.06
C CYS A 194 1.76 -4.93 -9.44
N ILE A 195 2.71 -5.75 -9.88
CA ILE A 195 2.68 -6.45 -11.16
C ILE A 195 3.20 -7.87 -10.95
N TRP A 196 2.63 -8.85 -11.64
CA TRP A 196 2.98 -10.26 -11.40
C TRP A 196 4.08 -10.79 -12.31
N ASN A 197 4.42 -10.08 -13.39
CA ASN A 197 5.35 -10.54 -14.42
C ASN A 197 6.25 -9.39 -14.92
N GLY A 198 7.53 -9.68 -15.19
CA GLY A 198 8.53 -8.72 -15.69
C GLY A 198 9.92 -8.93 -15.08
N ASP A 199 10.95 -8.42 -15.74
CA ASP A 199 12.37 -8.56 -15.35
C ASP A 199 12.88 -7.41 -14.44
N GLY A 200 12.05 -6.38 -14.24
CA GLY A 200 12.13 -5.33 -13.23
C GLY A 200 13.24 -4.30 -13.40
N ASP A 201 14.35 -4.64 -14.04
CA ASP A 201 15.50 -3.74 -14.19
C ASP A 201 15.13 -2.46 -14.97
N VAL A 202 14.28 -2.56 -15.99
CA VAL A 202 13.80 -1.39 -16.75
C VAL A 202 13.01 -0.46 -15.84
N LEU A 203 12.14 -1.03 -15.00
CA LEU A 203 11.33 -0.28 -14.06
C LEU A 203 12.19 0.37 -12.95
N ILE A 204 13.16 -0.36 -12.38
CA ILE A 204 14.10 0.16 -11.37
C ILE A 204 14.90 1.35 -11.93
N ASN A 205 15.35 1.28 -13.19
CA ASN A 205 16.04 2.40 -13.85
C ASN A 205 15.15 3.63 -14.01
N ALA A 206 13.87 3.45 -14.30
CA ALA A 206 12.92 4.56 -14.40
C ALA A 206 12.61 5.17 -13.02
N LEU A 207 12.41 4.33 -12.01
CA LEU A 207 12.17 4.75 -10.62
C LEU A 207 13.34 5.57 -10.07
N GLY A 208 14.58 5.18 -10.40
CA GLY A 208 15.80 5.94 -10.07
C GLY A 208 15.87 7.36 -10.63
N LYS A 209 14.91 7.79 -11.48
CA LYS A 209 14.82 9.17 -11.97
C LYS A 209 13.83 10.03 -11.17
N LEU A 210 13.05 9.44 -10.28
CA LEU A 210 12.03 10.13 -9.47
C LEU A 210 12.65 10.70 -8.19
N THR A 211 13.54 11.68 -8.30
CA THR A 211 14.38 12.14 -7.16
C THR A 211 13.62 12.71 -5.95
N LYS A 212 12.33 13.04 -6.11
CA LYS A 212 11.41 13.47 -5.04
C LYS A 212 10.69 12.33 -4.32
N LEU A 213 10.96 11.09 -4.70
CA LEU A 213 10.30 9.93 -4.14
C LEU A 213 10.68 9.74 -2.67
N GLN A 214 9.67 9.67 -1.82
CA GLN A 214 9.76 9.47 -0.37
C GLN A 214 9.27 8.07 0.03
N GLN A 215 8.37 7.49 -0.76
CA GLN A 215 7.82 6.15 -0.56
C GLN A 215 7.80 5.35 -1.85
N LEU A 216 8.37 4.15 -1.82
CA LEU A 216 8.39 3.21 -2.93
C LEU A 216 7.90 1.85 -2.45
N THR A 217 6.84 1.35 -3.06
CA THR A 217 6.41 -0.04 -2.91
C THR A 217 6.46 -0.75 -4.26
N LEU A 218 7.18 -1.86 -4.33
CA LEU A 218 7.13 -2.81 -5.45
C LEU A 218 6.65 -4.16 -4.93
N ASN A 219 5.57 -4.67 -5.49
CA ASN A 219 5.01 -5.96 -5.17
C ASN A 219 4.92 -6.84 -6.42
N GLY A 220 5.83 -7.81 -6.46
CA GLY A 220 5.97 -8.80 -7.52
C GLY A 220 5.28 -10.14 -7.25
N ARG A 221 4.56 -10.27 -6.14
CA ARG A 221 4.05 -11.56 -5.67
C ARG A 221 2.80 -11.95 -6.46
N SER A 222 2.98 -12.93 -7.34
CA SER A 222 1.87 -13.59 -8.02
C SER A 222 1.24 -14.67 -7.14
N PRO A 223 -0.08 -14.90 -7.23
CA PRO A 223 -0.68 -16.12 -6.70
C PRO A 223 -0.20 -17.38 -7.47
N MET A 224 0.38 -17.23 -8.66
CA MET A 224 0.82 -18.33 -9.51
C MET A 224 2.27 -18.74 -9.20
N ARG A 225 2.55 -20.05 -9.08
CA ARG A 225 3.85 -20.57 -8.61
C ARG A 225 5.05 -20.25 -9.51
N HIS A 226 4.86 -19.98 -10.80
CA HIS A 226 5.95 -19.87 -11.78
C HIS A 226 6.01 -18.52 -12.51
N ILE A 227 5.16 -17.58 -12.12
CA ILE A 227 5.10 -16.23 -12.70
C ILE A 227 5.46 -15.31 -11.57
N ASP A 228 6.60 -14.62 -11.66
CA ASP A 228 6.98 -13.63 -10.67
C ASP A 228 7.61 -12.45 -11.40
N PHE A 229 7.32 -11.25 -10.92
CA PHE A 229 8.13 -10.08 -11.22
C PHE A 229 9.45 -10.21 -10.46
N ARG A 230 10.56 -10.02 -11.16
CA ARG A 230 11.92 -10.21 -10.64
C ARG A 230 12.71 -8.92 -10.78
N ILE A 231 13.80 -8.83 -10.03
CA ILE A 231 14.85 -7.84 -10.25
C ILE A 231 16.14 -8.61 -10.45
N ASN A 232 16.75 -8.46 -11.63
CA ASN A 232 17.88 -9.28 -12.04
C ASN A 232 19.23 -8.64 -11.69
N LYS A 233 19.24 -7.38 -11.22
CA LYS A 233 20.44 -6.63 -10.84
C LYS A 233 20.37 -6.07 -9.41
N ASP A 234 21.37 -5.28 -9.04
CA ASP A 234 21.37 -4.50 -7.81
C ASP A 234 20.46 -3.26 -7.91
N LEU A 235 20.34 -2.54 -6.80
CA LEU A 235 19.53 -1.33 -6.70
C LEU A 235 20.34 -0.04 -6.92
N ALA A 236 21.48 -0.11 -7.61
CA ALA A 236 22.31 1.06 -7.91
C ALA A 236 21.54 2.22 -8.57
N PRO A 237 20.58 1.99 -9.49
CA PRO A 237 19.81 3.08 -10.07
C PRO A 237 19.01 3.90 -9.05
N LEU A 238 18.66 3.33 -7.89
CA LEU A 238 17.93 4.02 -6.82
C LEU A 238 18.84 4.93 -5.97
N ALA A 239 20.16 4.95 -6.19
CA ALA A 239 21.11 5.74 -5.40
C ALA A 239 20.86 7.25 -5.46
N SER A 240 20.13 7.74 -6.46
CA SER A 240 19.72 9.14 -6.62
C SER A 240 18.55 9.54 -5.70
N LEU A 241 17.83 8.59 -5.12
CA LEU A 241 16.59 8.82 -4.35
C LEU A 241 16.90 9.27 -2.91
N LYS A 242 17.50 10.45 -2.78
CA LYS A 242 17.99 10.97 -1.48
C LYS A 242 16.88 11.32 -0.49
N GLU A 243 15.64 11.47 -0.98
CA GLU A 243 14.46 11.73 -0.16
C GLU A 243 13.71 10.43 0.21
N LEU A 244 14.15 9.25 -0.27
CA LEU A 244 13.48 7.99 -0.02
C LEU A 244 13.63 7.59 1.45
N LYS A 245 12.50 7.58 2.15
CA LYS A 245 12.40 7.21 3.57
C LYS A 245 11.76 5.86 3.77
N ASN A 246 10.86 5.47 2.86
CA ASN A 246 10.08 4.24 2.98
C ASN A 246 10.27 3.38 1.74
N LEU A 247 10.80 2.17 1.94
CA LEU A 247 10.97 1.21 0.87
C LEU A 247 10.33 -0.11 1.24
N ARG A 248 9.44 -0.59 0.36
CA ARG A 248 8.86 -1.91 0.43
C ARG A 248 9.11 -2.69 -0.84
N LEU A 249 9.71 -3.86 -0.72
CA LEU A 249 9.97 -4.77 -1.82
C LEU A 249 9.40 -6.15 -1.47
N ILE A 250 8.34 -6.58 -2.16
CA ILE A 250 7.78 -7.93 -2.02
C ILE A 250 8.11 -8.69 -3.29
N LEU A 251 9.15 -9.52 -3.26
CA LEU A 251 9.68 -10.19 -4.43
C LEU A 251 9.81 -11.68 -4.15
N LYS A 252 9.17 -12.52 -4.95
CA LYS A 252 9.35 -13.97 -4.80
C LYS A 252 10.72 -14.44 -5.31
N ASN A 253 11.28 -13.76 -6.31
CA ASN A 253 12.56 -14.10 -6.92
C ASN A 253 13.33 -12.80 -7.26
N HIS A 254 14.61 -12.78 -6.95
CA HIS A 254 15.50 -11.65 -7.19
C HIS A 254 16.96 -12.12 -7.31
N SER A 255 17.83 -11.28 -7.87
CA SER A 255 19.27 -11.55 -7.91
C SER A 255 19.87 -11.66 -6.52
N LYS A 256 20.84 -12.56 -6.33
CA LYS A 256 21.67 -12.62 -5.11
C LYS A 256 22.38 -11.30 -4.81
N THR A 257 22.61 -10.48 -5.82
CA THR A 257 23.25 -9.17 -5.71
C THR A 257 22.26 -8.03 -5.43
N LEU A 258 20.97 -8.32 -5.22
CA LEU A 258 19.95 -7.28 -5.05
C LEU A 258 20.32 -6.28 -3.95
N LEU A 259 20.84 -6.78 -2.83
CA LEU A 259 21.23 -5.98 -1.68
C LEU A 259 22.71 -5.54 -1.71
N ASP A 260 23.47 -5.81 -2.77
CA ASP A 260 24.85 -5.35 -2.86
C ASP A 260 24.89 -3.82 -2.74
N LYS A 261 25.72 -3.32 -1.80
CA LYS A 261 25.87 -1.87 -1.50
C LYS A 261 24.55 -1.16 -1.15
N PHE A 262 23.52 -1.89 -0.73
CA PHE A 262 22.18 -1.35 -0.45
C PHE A 262 22.19 -0.12 0.46
N SER A 263 22.92 -0.19 1.58
CA SER A 263 23.05 0.92 2.52
C SER A 263 23.78 2.14 1.97
N THR A 264 24.65 1.98 0.96
CA THR A 264 25.30 3.10 0.26
C THR A 264 24.31 3.83 -0.65
N TYR A 265 23.43 3.08 -1.32
CA TYR A 265 22.43 3.64 -2.21
C TYR A 265 21.29 4.33 -1.45
N LEU A 266 20.84 3.72 -0.34
CA LEU A 266 19.58 4.06 0.33
C LEU A 266 19.77 4.49 1.80
N SER A 267 20.83 5.22 2.09
CA SER A 267 21.21 5.65 3.46
C SER A 267 20.19 6.54 4.18
N SER A 268 19.19 7.10 3.48
CA SER A 268 18.10 7.91 4.04
C SER A 268 16.93 7.10 4.59
N LEU A 269 16.89 5.77 4.38
CA LEU A 269 15.75 4.95 4.77
C LEU A 269 15.49 4.98 6.28
N GLU A 270 14.22 5.17 6.61
CA GLU A 270 13.64 5.12 7.95
C GLU A 270 12.81 3.84 8.11
N THR A 271 12.15 3.38 7.04
CA THR A 271 11.39 2.13 7.01
C THR A 271 11.82 1.23 5.86
N LEU A 272 12.03 -0.05 6.17
CA LEU A 272 12.37 -1.10 5.21
C LEU A 272 11.48 -2.31 5.46
N GLU A 273 10.69 -2.66 4.45
CA GLU A 273 9.97 -3.92 4.36
C GLU A 273 10.53 -4.69 3.17
N ILE A 274 11.09 -5.87 3.40
CA ILE A 274 11.57 -6.71 2.31
C ILE A 274 11.14 -8.16 2.52
N GLU A 275 10.40 -8.67 1.55
CA GLU A 275 10.09 -10.09 1.42
C GLU A 275 10.85 -10.63 0.20
N GLY A 276 11.65 -11.67 0.43
CA GLY A 276 12.49 -12.28 -0.59
C GLY A 276 12.86 -13.70 -0.20
N LEU A 277 12.57 -14.68 -1.06
CA LEU A 277 12.85 -16.09 -0.74
C LEU A 277 14.36 -16.40 -0.66
N ASP A 278 15.19 -15.64 -1.36
CA ASP A 278 16.64 -15.86 -1.48
C ASP A 278 17.49 -14.95 -0.57
N LEU A 279 16.87 -14.25 0.40
CA LEU A 279 17.60 -13.42 1.37
C LEU A 279 18.15 -14.28 2.50
N ASN A 280 19.42 -14.13 2.84
CA ASN A 280 20.08 -14.92 3.89
C ASN A 280 20.91 -14.05 4.83
N ASP A 281 21.57 -14.67 5.80
CA ASP A 281 22.36 -13.96 6.81
C ASP A 281 23.48 -13.09 6.20
N GLN A 282 24.05 -13.47 5.05
CA GLN A 282 25.07 -12.66 4.36
C GLN A 282 24.45 -11.38 3.77
N SER A 283 23.24 -11.48 3.20
CA SER A 283 22.58 -10.31 2.60
C SER A 283 22.22 -9.25 3.64
N LEU A 284 22.01 -9.64 4.92
CA LEU A 284 21.79 -8.72 6.04
C LEU A 284 22.98 -7.80 6.32
N GLU A 285 24.21 -8.19 5.97
CA GLU A 285 25.39 -7.33 6.17
C GLU A 285 25.24 -5.99 5.43
N HIS A 286 24.61 -6.02 4.26
CA HIS A 286 24.41 -4.83 3.44
C HIS A 286 23.33 -3.88 3.98
N ILE A 287 22.45 -4.36 4.86
CA ILE A 287 21.42 -3.56 5.56
C ILE A 287 22.03 -2.85 6.78
N GLY A 288 23.07 -3.41 7.40
CA GLY A 288 23.67 -2.88 8.63
C GLY A 288 24.23 -1.44 8.54
N GLY A 289 24.37 -0.88 7.34
CA GLY A 289 24.75 0.53 7.13
C GLY A 289 23.59 1.53 7.25
N LEU A 290 22.32 1.10 7.33
CA LEU A 290 21.14 1.96 7.38
C LEU A 290 20.92 2.56 8.78
N LYS A 291 21.77 3.51 9.18
CA LYS A 291 21.78 4.04 10.56
C LYS A 291 20.52 4.81 10.97
N LYS A 292 19.70 5.26 10.00
CA LYS A 292 18.44 5.97 10.23
C LYS A 292 17.22 5.05 10.32
N LEU A 293 17.40 3.75 10.10
CA LEU A 293 16.29 2.81 10.06
C LEU A 293 15.63 2.67 11.44
N THR A 294 14.34 2.96 11.51
CA THR A 294 13.50 2.87 12.71
C THR A 294 12.53 1.69 12.64
N PHE A 295 12.15 1.28 11.43
CA PHE A 295 11.26 0.15 11.19
C PHE A 295 11.92 -0.85 10.24
N LEU A 296 12.02 -2.10 10.68
CA LEU A 296 12.52 -3.20 9.87
C LEU A 296 11.54 -4.37 9.88
N ASP A 297 11.14 -4.78 8.69
CA ASP A 297 10.52 -6.07 8.47
C ASP A 297 11.27 -6.81 7.37
N ILE A 298 11.73 -8.01 7.71
CA ILE A 298 12.35 -8.90 6.75
C ILE A 298 11.66 -10.26 6.82
N VAL A 299 11.24 -10.74 5.66
CA VAL A 299 10.60 -12.04 5.50
C VAL A 299 11.45 -12.88 4.55
N SER A 300 12.10 -13.92 5.09
CA SER A 300 12.82 -14.92 4.29
C SER A 300 13.02 -16.23 5.05
N PRO A 301 12.88 -17.39 4.38
CA PRO A 301 13.15 -18.68 4.98
C PRO A 301 14.65 -18.95 5.22
N GLU A 302 15.59 -18.18 4.66
CA GLU A 302 17.03 -18.43 4.85
C GLU A 302 17.68 -17.58 5.96
N ILE A 303 16.98 -16.56 6.47
CA ILE A 303 17.48 -15.76 7.59
C ILE A 303 17.38 -16.55 8.89
N THR A 304 18.42 -16.46 9.73
CA THR A 304 18.51 -17.19 10.99
C THR A 304 18.66 -16.27 12.20
N ASP A 305 18.54 -16.88 13.38
CA ASP A 305 18.79 -16.25 14.66
C ASP A 305 20.20 -15.65 14.76
N ILE A 306 21.18 -16.23 14.06
CA ILE A 306 22.56 -15.73 14.00
C ILE A 306 22.62 -14.45 13.16
N GLY A 307 22.04 -14.45 11.96
CA GLY A 307 22.03 -13.27 11.10
C GLY A 307 21.32 -12.07 11.73
N MET A 308 20.12 -12.29 12.28
CA MET A 308 19.37 -11.22 12.94
C MET A 308 20.10 -10.69 14.18
N SER A 309 20.61 -11.57 15.05
CA SER A 309 21.39 -11.13 16.22
C SER A 309 22.68 -10.38 15.86
N ALA A 310 23.30 -10.66 14.70
CA ALA A 310 24.45 -9.91 14.19
C ALA A 310 24.07 -8.56 13.54
N LEU A 311 22.85 -8.44 12.99
CA LEU A 311 22.35 -7.22 12.34
C LEU A 311 21.92 -6.17 13.37
N LEU A 312 21.15 -6.55 14.39
CA LEU A 312 20.49 -5.61 15.31
C LEU A 312 21.44 -4.56 15.94
N PRO A 313 22.65 -4.91 16.42
CA PRO A 313 23.58 -3.92 16.99
C PRO A 313 24.09 -2.90 15.96
N LYS A 314 23.99 -3.19 14.66
CA LYS A 314 24.39 -2.27 13.58
C LYS A 314 23.32 -1.21 13.30
N LEU A 315 22.10 -1.36 13.83
CA LEU A 315 20.94 -0.48 13.58
C LEU A 315 20.53 0.27 14.87
N PRO A 316 21.25 1.36 15.23
CA PRO A 316 21.08 2.03 16.52
C PRO A 316 19.74 2.76 16.68
N SER A 317 19.08 3.11 15.58
CA SER A 317 17.82 3.87 15.58
C SER A 317 16.58 2.97 15.55
N LEU A 318 16.75 1.64 15.50
CA LEU A 318 15.65 0.70 15.29
C LEU A 318 14.71 0.66 16.50
N THR A 319 13.43 0.95 16.26
CA THR A 319 12.36 0.93 17.29
C THR A 319 11.33 -0.15 17.04
N PHE A 320 11.24 -0.67 15.82
CA PHE A 320 10.36 -1.78 15.48
C PHE A 320 11.12 -2.78 14.62
N VAL A 321 11.08 -4.06 15.02
CA VAL A 321 11.58 -5.17 14.21
C VAL A 321 10.57 -6.30 14.18
N ARG A 322 10.27 -6.77 12.97
CA ARG A 322 9.52 -8.00 12.76
C ARG A 322 10.43 -9.10 12.26
N VAL A 323 10.36 -10.24 12.94
CA VAL A 323 11.04 -11.48 12.58
C VAL A 323 10.00 -12.46 12.09
N ASN A 324 10.01 -12.75 10.80
CA ASN A 324 9.16 -13.77 10.19
C ASN A 324 10.00 -14.99 9.85
N ASP A 325 9.73 -16.08 10.56
CA ASP A 325 10.44 -17.34 10.41
C ASP A 325 9.93 -18.21 9.26
N PHE A 326 8.91 -17.76 8.52
CA PHE A 326 8.26 -18.49 7.44
C PHE A 326 7.76 -19.89 7.85
N GLY A 327 7.41 -20.09 9.12
CA GLY A 327 7.02 -21.40 9.64
C GLY A 327 8.16 -22.43 9.74
N THR A 328 9.41 -21.97 9.83
CA THR A 328 10.57 -22.84 10.02
C THR A 328 10.74 -23.27 11.49
N ASP A 329 11.45 -24.37 11.73
CA ASP A 329 11.69 -24.88 13.10
C ASP A 329 12.77 -24.11 13.90
N LYS A 330 13.18 -22.93 13.43
CA LYS A 330 14.28 -22.15 14.03
C LYS A 330 13.89 -21.58 15.39
N ILE A 331 14.90 -21.47 16.26
CA ILE A 331 14.78 -20.90 17.61
C ILE A 331 15.42 -19.51 17.61
N TRP A 332 14.68 -18.49 18.05
CA TRP A 332 15.05 -17.06 17.93
C TRP A 332 15.51 -16.41 19.24
N ASN A 333 16.12 -17.21 20.10
CA ASN A 333 16.53 -16.80 21.43
C ASN A 333 17.67 -15.77 21.41
N LYS A 334 18.67 -15.92 20.53
CA LYS A 334 19.80 -14.96 20.46
C LYS A 334 19.33 -13.60 19.97
N THR A 335 18.38 -13.58 19.03
CA THR A 335 17.78 -12.35 18.52
C THR A 335 17.07 -11.60 19.63
N LEU A 336 16.27 -12.30 20.45
CA LEU A 336 15.63 -11.69 21.62
C LEU A 336 16.65 -11.23 22.68
N ASP A 337 17.67 -12.03 22.97
CA ASP A 337 18.72 -11.69 23.94
C ASP A 337 19.51 -10.45 23.49
N THR A 338 19.88 -10.39 22.21
CA THR A 338 20.52 -9.22 21.61
C THR A 338 19.61 -8.00 21.66
N MET A 339 18.33 -8.14 21.31
CA MET A 339 17.40 -7.01 21.34
C MET A 339 17.17 -6.48 22.76
N SER A 340 17.14 -7.37 23.75
CA SER A 340 17.10 -7.01 25.16
C SER A 340 18.35 -6.22 25.57
N GLY A 341 19.54 -6.65 25.11
CA GLY A 341 20.79 -5.92 25.31
C GLY A 341 20.78 -4.54 24.65
N GLU A 342 20.25 -4.42 23.43
CA GLU A 342 20.10 -3.14 22.73
C GLU A 342 19.09 -2.21 23.41
N ALA A 343 17.96 -2.74 23.86
CA ALA A 343 16.94 -1.99 24.60
C ALA A 343 17.48 -1.45 25.93
N ALA A 344 18.25 -2.26 26.67
CA ALA A 344 18.89 -1.84 27.92
C ALA A 344 19.87 -0.66 27.73
N LYS A 345 20.51 -0.55 26.56
CA LYS A 345 21.41 0.58 26.23
C LYS A 345 20.64 1.87 25.91
N ARG A 346 19.36 1.79 25.54
CA ARG A 346 18.59 2.89 24.91
C ARG A 346 17.63 3.64 25.85
N LYS A 347 17.81 3.54 27.18
CA LYS A 347 16.99 4.23 28.20
C LYS A 347 15.48 4.02 27.97
N GLU A 348 14.66 5.07 28.00
CA GLU A 348 13.19 5.02 27.90
C GLU A 348 12.65 4.96 26.47
N GLN A 349 13.50 4.89 25.44
CA GLN A 349 13.02 4.79 24.06
C GLN A 349 12.27 3.45 23.90
N PRO A 350 10.97 3.46 23.54
CA PRO A 350 10.22 2.23 23.35
C PRO A 350 10.73 1.48 22.13
N ILE A 351 10.84 0.17 22.27
CA ILE A 351 11.22 -0.73 21.19
C ILE A 351 10.25 -1.91 21.18
N GLU A 352 9.80 -2.30 19.99
CA GLU A 352 8.96 -3.48 19.79
C GLU A 352 9.70 -4.50 18.91
N ILE A 353 9.70 -5.75 19.37
CA ILE A 353 10.04 -6.91 18.57
C ILE A 353 8.81 -7.80 18.43
N VAL A 354 8.46 -8.10 17.18
CA VAL A 354 7.34 -8.98 16.83
C VAL A 354 7.88 -10.23 16.16
N PHE A 355 7.57 -11.37 16.75
CA PHE A 355 7.78 -12.68 16.16
C PHE A 355 6.50 -13.16 15.50
N THR A 356 6.62 -13.92 14.41
CA THR A 356 5.47 -14.67 13.88
C THR A 356 5.01 -15.72 14.89
N GLU A 357 3.72 -16.06 14.87
CA GLU A 357 3.15 -17.11 15.74
C GLU A 357 3.88 -18.46 15.67
N THR A 358 4.48 -18.77 14.52
CA THR A 358 5.24 -20.00 14.29
C THR A 358 6.65 -19.97 14.87
N ALA A 359 7.21 -18.79 15.16
CA ALA A 359 8.57 -18.65 15.62
C ALA A 359 8.76 -19.19 17.03
N LYS A 360 9.76 -20.07 17.22
CA LYS A 360 10.08 -20.64 18.53
C LYS A 360 10.96 -19.66 19.32
N VAL A 361 10.42 -19.15 20.42
CA VAL A 361 11.13 -18.25 21.35
C VAL A 361 10.80 -18.68 22.78
N ASP A 362 11.84 -18.86 23.60
CA ASP A 362 11.69 -19.15 25.02
C ASP A 362 11.51 -17.83 25.79
N LEU A 363 10.26 -17.36 25.79
CA LEU A 363 9.85 -16.14 26.49
C LEU A 363 9.83 -16.35 28.01
N GLU A 364 9.39 -17.53 28.47
CA GLU A 364 9.20 -17.81 29.89
C GLU A 364 10.48 -17.64 30.70
N SER A 365 11.61 -18.17 30.22
CA SER A 365 12.89 -18.01 30.91
C SER A 365 13.44 -16.58 30.88
N ARG A 366 12.94 -15.73 29.96
CA ARG A 366 13.39 -14.35 29.71
C ARG A 366 12.48 -13.27 30.29
N LEU A 367 11.29 -13.63 30.80
CA LEU A 367 10.31 -12.66 31.31
C LEU A 367 10.91 -11.64 32.28
N LYS A 368 11.85 -12.06 33.15
CA LYS A 368 12.48 -11.20 34.15
C LYS A 368 13.64 -10.36 33.61
N SER A 369 14.24 -10.73 32.49
CA SER A 369 15.40 -10.04 31.90
C SER A 369 15.00 -9.05 30.79
N ILE A 370 13.76 -9.10 30.30
CA ILE A 370 13.25 -8.16 29.31
C ILE A 370 13.20 -6.74 29.91
N PRO A 371 13.88 -5.75 29.30
CA PRO A 371 13.82 -4.37 29.75
C PRO A 371 12.41 -3.78 29.65
N LYS A 372 12.07 -2.85 30.54
CA LYS A 372 10.73 -2.22 30.57
C LYS A 372 10.36 -1.47 29.28
N ASN A 373 11.34 -1.01 28.53
CA ASN A 373 11.15 -0.31 27.26
C ASN A 373 11.11 -1.27 26.05
N LEU A 374 11.21 -2.59 26.27
CA LEU A 374 11.11 -3.59 25.21
C LEU A 374 9.76 -4.32 25.29
N THR A 375 8.94 -4.11 24.26
CA THR A 375 7.72 -4.88 24.03
C THR A 375 8.06 -6.09 23.15
N VAL A 376 7.69 -7.28 23.62
CA VAL A 376 7.85 -8.53 22.87
C VAL A 376 6.47 -9.11 22.59
N SER A 377 6.18 -9.46 21.35
CA SER A 377 4.91 -10.13 21.01
C SER A 377 5.07 -11.20 19.94
N GLN A 378 4.14 -12.16 19.94
CA GLN A 378 3.95 -13.14 18.89
C GLN A 378 2.57 -12.89 18.24
N ARG A 379 2.52 -12.71 16.93
CA ARG A 379 1.28 -12.42 16.18
C ARG A 379 1.25 -13.12 14.82
N ASN A 380 0.05 -13.42 14.32
CA ASN A 380 -0.13 -14.03 13.01
C ASN A 380 0.49 -13.16 11.89
N SER A 381 1.21 -13.83 10.98
CA SER A 381 1.98 -13.22 9.88
C SER A 381 1.11 -12.48 8.86
N VAL A 382 -0.18 -12.80 8.76
CA VAL A 382 -1.11 -12.23 7.78
C VAL A 382 -1.49 -10.76 8.08
N HIS A 383 -1.32 -10.29 9.32
CA HIS A 383 -1.92 -9.03 9.79
C HIS A 383 -1.00 -7.79 9.82
N LEU A 384 0.27 -7.87 9.38
CA LEU A 384 1.24 -6.77 9.58
C LEU A 384 1.81 -6.16 8.29
N LEU A 385 1.18 -6.45 7.15
CA LEU A 385 1.54 -5.90 5.84
C LEU A 385 0.96 -4.51 5.58
N SER A 386 0.51 -3.77 6.60
CA SER A 386 0.04 -2.40 6.46
C SER A 386 0.99 -1.39 7.14
N PHE A 387 1.47 -0.44 6.34
CA PHE A 387 2.08 0.81 6.81
C PHE A 387 1.17 1.52 7.81
N PRO A 388 1.72 2.37 8.70
CA PRO A 388 0.99 3.54 9.18
C PRO A 388 0.65 4.41 7.96
N GLY A 389 -0.59 4.30 7.45
CA GLY A 389 -1.07 5.06 6.29
C GLY A 389 -1.22 4.30 4.97
N SER A 390 -0.96 2.99 4.91
CA SER A 390 -1.57 2.17 3.86
C SER A 390 -3.01 1.93 4.26
N THR A 391 -3.95 2.19 3.35
CA THR A 391 -5.32 1.68 3.50
C THR A 391 -5.23 0.21 3.88
N PRO A 392 -5.85 -0.20 5.01
CA PRO A 392 -5.94 -1.61 5.35
C PRO A 392 -6.53 -2.32 4.14
N ARG A 393 -5.85 -3.34 3.61
CA ARG A 393 -6.59 -4.34 2.83
C ARG A 393 -7.51 -5.01 3.83
N GLY A 394 -8.77 -4.58 3.83
CA GLY A 394 -9.82 -5.15 4.62
C GLY A 394 -9.86 -6.67 4.42
N PHE A 395 -10.01 -7.36 5.54
CA PHE A 395 -10.65 -8.66 5.61
C PHE A 395 -11.63 -8.60 6.77
#